data_AF-A0A350V382-F1
#
_entry.id   AF-A0A350V382-F1
#
_cell.length_a   1.000
_cell.length_b   1.000
_cell.length_c   1.000
_cell.angle_alpha   90.00
_cell.angle_beta   90.00
_cell.angle_gamma   90.00
#
_symmetry.space_group_name_H-M   'P 1'
#
loop_
_entity.id
_entity.type
_entity.pdbx_description
1 polymer ?
#
loop_
_entity_poly.entity_id
_entity_poly.type
_entity_poly.pdbx_seq_one_letter_code
_entity_poly.pdbx_strand_id
1 'polypeptide(L)' 'VLFGDKFAGRIDAKADRKTGEFRIINEFWESDFEINGKFLSKYKNKLSDLAQFAGCKSVKMR' A
#
# COMPACT_ATOMS: atom_id res chain seq x y z
N VAL A 1 -5.05 -6.32 -1.96
CA VAL A 1 -3.88 -6.72 -1.14
C VAL A 1 -4.00 -8.19 -0.85
N LEU A 2 -3.03 -8.98 -1.29
CA LEU A 2 -2.95 -10.42 -0.99
C LEU A 2 -1.82 -10.64 0.01
N PHE A 3 -2.06 -11.47 1.03
CA PHE A 3 -1.05 -11.82 2.02
C PHE A 3 -1.04 -13.33 2.25
N GLY A 4 0.01 -14.00 1.76
CA GLY A 4 -0.05 -15.45 1.55
C GLY A 4 -1.13 -15.78 0.52
N ASP A 5 -1.98 -16.74 0.83
CA ASP A 5 -3.08 -17.19 -0.04
C ASP A 5 -4.43 -16.53 0.29
N LYS A 6 -4.42 -15.50 1.14
CA LYS A 6 -5.63 -14.80 1.59
C LYS A 6 -5.77 -13.42 0.99
N PHE A 7 -7.00 -13.07 0.66
CA PHE A 7 -7.39 -11.69 0.39
C PHE A 7 -7.44 -10.92 1.71
N ALA A 8 -6.56 -9.93 1.86
CA ALA A 8 -6.45 -9.15 3.09
C ALA A 8 -7.27 -7.84 3.03
N GLY A 9 -7.50 -7.32 1.82
CA GLY A 9 -8.20 -6.05 1.64
C GLY A 9 -7.88 -5.35 0.32
N ARG A 10 -8.27 -4.08 0.22
CA ARG A 10 -8.11 -3.18 -0.93
C ARG A 10 -7.48 -1.87 -0.50
N ILE A 11 -6.80 -1.24 -1.43
CA ILE A 11 -6.22 0.08 -1.25
C ILE A 11 -6.60 0.93 -2.46
N ASP A 12 -7.02 2.16 -2.20
CA ASP A 12 -7.18 3.16 -3.23
C ASP A 12 -5.91 3.99 -3.26
N ALA A 13 -5.19 3.98 -4.38
CA ALA A 13 -3.94 4.70 -4.51
C ALA A 13 -3.91 5.56 -5.77
N LYS A 14 -3.18 6.67 -5.70
CA LYS A 14 -2.98 7.58 -6.82
C LYS A 14 -1.51 7.98 -6.92
N ALA A 15 -0.94 7.79 -8.10
CA ALA A 15 0.39 8.27 -8.44
C ALA A 15 0.32 9.73 -8.90
N ASP A 16 0.88 10.65 -8.10
CA ASP A 16 1.10 12.03 -8.51
C ASP A 16 2.54 12.18 -8.99
N ARG A 17 2.73 12.06 -10.32
CA ARG A 17 4.04 12.15 -10.95
C ARG A 17 4.60 13.57 -11.01
N LYS A 18 3.75 14.60 -10.80
CA LYS A 18 4.22 16.00 -10.76
C LYS A 18 4.97 16.27 -9.47
N THR A 19 4.46 15.78 -8.34
CA THR A 19 5.10 15.91 -7.03
C THR A 19 6.05 14.75 -6.72
N GLY A 20 5.91 13.63 -7.44
CA GLY A 20 6.64 12.40 -7.17
C GLY A 20 6.08 11.60 -6.00
N GLU A 21 4.87 11.90 -5.53
CA GLU A 21 4.22 11.22 -4.40
C GLU A 21 3.28 10.11 -4.88
N PHE A 22 3.41 8.90 -4.32
CA PHE A 22 2.43 7.83 -4.43
C PHE A 22 1.52 7.87 -3.20
N ARG A 23 0.27 8.32 -3.40
CA ARG A 23 -0.66 8.58 -2.29
C ARG A 23 -1.60 7.41 -2.08
N ILE A 24 -1.66 6.90 -0.86
CA ILE A 24 -2.71 5.98 -0.41
C ILE A 24 -3.88 6.84 0.08
N ILE A 25 -5.00 6.78 -0.63
CA ILE A 25 -6.19 7.59 -0.38
C ILE A 25 -7.06 6.92 0.68
N ASN A 26 -7.33 5.62 0.50
CA ASN A 26 -8.13 4.81 1.41
C ASN A 26 -7.52 3.41 1.53
N GLU A 27 -7.79 2.77 2.67
CA GLU A 27 -7.45 1.38 2.93
C GLU A 27 -8.69 0.68 3.49
N PHE A 28 -9.03 -0.47 2.93
CA PHE A 28 -10.15 -1.29 3.35
C PHE A 28 -9.62 -2.69 3.63
N TRP A 29 -9.75 -3.15 4.87
CA TRP A 29 -9.26 -4.45 5.31
C TRP A 29 -10.45 -5.38 5.56
N GLU A 30 -10.28 -6.67 5.26
CA GLU A 30 -11.30 -7.67 5.59
C GLU A 30 -11.47 -7.73 7.11
N SER A 31 -12.71 -7.97 7.57
CA SER A 31 -13.05 -7.95 9.00
C SER A 31 -12.35 -9.05 9.81
N ASP A 32 -11.95 -10.14 9.16
CA ASP A 32 -11.22 -11.27 9.73
C ASP A 32 -9.70 -11.16 9.53
N PHE A 33 -9.21 -10.07 8.94
CA PHE A 33 -7.80 -9.86 8.70
C PHE A 33 -7.14 -9.01 9.78
N GLU A 34 -6.20 -9.61 10.52
CA GLU A 34 -5.43 -8.90 11.54
C GLU A 34 -4.19 -8.21 10.96
N ILE A 35 -4.18 -6.88 11.07
CA ILE A 35 -3.01 -6.05 10.76
C ILE A 35 -1.99 -6.20 11.90
N ASN A 36 -0.99 -7.05 11.67
CA ASN A 36 0.13 -7.23 12.60
C ASN A 36 1.43 -6.58 12.09
N GLY A 37 2.45 -6.54 12.95
CA GLY A 37 3.75 -5.92 12.60
C GLY A 37 4.44 -6.55 11.39
N LYS A 38 4.31 -7.87 11.20
CA LYS A 38 4.88 -8.59 10.05
C LYS A 38 4.19 -8.19 8.74
N PHE A 39 2.86 -8.08 8.76
CA PHE A 39 2.09 -7.57 7.64
C PHE A 39 2.47 -6.12 7.33
N LEU A 40 2.45 -5.23 8.32
CA LEU A 40 2.76 -3.81 8.15
C LEU A 40 4.15 -3.58 7.54
N SER A 41 5.17 -4.31 7.99
CA SER A 41 6.52 -4.19 7.43
C SER A 41 6.55 -4.59 5.94
N LYS A 42 5.98 -5.75 5.59
CA LYS A 42 5.91 -6.21 4.20
C LYS A 42 5.06 -5.29 3.33
N TYR A 43 3.96 -4.79 3.88
CA TYR A 43 3.05 -3.89 3.19
C TYR A 43 3.73 -2.56 2.86
N LYS A 44 4.43 -1.94 3.82
CA LYS A 44 5.21 -0.71 3.58
C LYS A 44 6.29 -0.89 2.52
N ASN A 45 7.04 -1.99 2.57
CA ASN A 45 8.05 -2.30 1.55
C ASN A 45 7.39 -2.43 0.17
N LYS A 46 6.25 -3.14 0.09
CA LYS A 46 5.56 -3.33 -1.18
C LYS A 46 4.95 -2.04 -1.74
N LEU A 47 4.47 -1.14 -0.88
CA LEU A 47 4.04 0.19 -1.30
C LEU A 47 5.21 1.01 -1.87
N SER A 48 6.40 0.89 -1.29
CA SER A 48 7.61 1.53 -1.82
C SER A 48 7.97 1.01 -3.21
N ASP A 49 7.94 -0.32 -3.40
CA ASP A 49 8.16 -0.94 -4.72
C ASP A 49 7.13 -0.44 -5.73
N LEU A 50 5.86 -0.36 -5.32
CA LEU A 50 4.76 0.09 -6.18
C LEU A 50 4.90 1.57 -6.54
N ALA A 51 5.34 2.41 -5.60
CA ALA A 51 5.63 3.81 -5.86
C ALA A 51 6.76 3.95 -6.88
N GLN A 52 7.86 3.22 -6.71
CA GLN A 52 8.97 3.22 -7.65
C GLN A 52 8.53 2.77 -9.05
N PHE A 53 7.76 1.68 -9.13
CA PHE A 53 7.17 1.19 -10.37
C PHE A 53 6.27 2.24 -11.04
N ALA A 54 5.51 3.00 -10.25
CA ALA A 54 4.64 4.06 -10.75
C ALA A 54 5.39 5.35 -11.18
N GLY A 55 6.71 5.42 -10.97
CA GLY A 55 7.55 6.60 -11.25
C GLY A 55 7.51 7.65 -10.12
N CYS A 56 7.11 7.26 -8.92
CA CYS A 56 7.08 8.10 -7.72
C CYS A 56 8.31 7.81 -6.83
N LYS A 57 8.73 8.82 -6.07
CA LYS A 57 9.92 8.78 -5.20
C LYS A 57 9.58 8.52 -3.72
N SER A 58 8.34 8.77 -3.33
CA SER A 58 7.90 8.63 -1.95
C SER A 58 6.48 8.07 -1.88
N VAL A 59 6.17 7.40 -0.77
CA VAL A 59 4.81 6.94 -0.43
C VAL A 59 4.25 7.87 0.62
N LYS A 60 3.00 8.29 0.45
CA LYS A 60 2.26 9.09 1.42
C LYS A 60 1.01 8.33 1.84
N MET A 61 1.03 7.84 3.08
CA MET A 61 -0.12 7.28 3.76
C MET A 61 -0.81 8.41 4.55
N ARG A 62 -2.13 8.41 4.58
CA ARG A 62 -2.93 9.44 5.28
C ARG A 62 -3.04 9.15 6.77
#